data_AF-A0A420CHA8-F1
#
_entry.id   AF-A0A420CHA8-F1
#
_cell.length_a   1.000
_cell.length_b   1.000
_cell.length_c   1.000
_cell.angle_alpha   90.00
_cell.angle_beta   90.00
_cell.angle_gamma   90.00
#
_symmetry.space_group_name_H-M   'P 1'
#
loop_
_entity.id
_entity.type
_entity.pdbx_description
1 polymer ?
#
loop_
_entity_poly.entity_id
_entity_poly.type
_entity_poly.pdbx_seq_one_letter_code
_entity_poly.pdbx_strand_id
1 'polypeptide(L)'
;MRKLLHMYLALFAITTLFSCDHSDENSMSENIPQGPDLMVYGITAMNELVYFNASNPKIFTSKTTVTGVASGEKLLSIDFRPATGELYALSNASKLYIINTSNASARTVSSTAFTPMISGTIASIDFNPTVDRIRLVSNSGQNLRLHPETGAVAATDITINGTGSPSITGLAYTNSKAGAATTILYDIDPMLGKLYKQDPPNNGTLVEVGSLGTTFTGQTAFDIKYDNSTALLAFNDKLHILDLNNGKATSIGSLQQGIIDMAIPTEPVAYAIDNSNNLQIFNPNNPMPVSKTVTGLQSGESILGIDFRPANGQLYALGSSSRIYTINLGTGAATAVGASPFSTLLSGTDFGFDFNPTVDRIRVVSNTGQNLRLNPNDGTIAAADLTLNPGSPMISAAAYTNNFAGATSTTLFVIDHNTDKLYQQNPPNNGTLVETGSLGINITNANGFDIGSMSQKAYLIASVGLSTRIYSINTMTGAATSVSDYPNTVKAFTLGLGF
;
A
#
# COMPACT_ATOMS: atom_id res chain seq x y z
N MET A 1 51.81 -89.84 -47.38
CA MET A 1 51.68 -88.80 -48.43
C MET A 1 50.75 -87.72 -47.92
N ARG A 2 51.15 -86.43 -48.02
CA ARG A 2 50.35 -85.18 -48.14
C ARG A 2 48.86 -85.27 -47.74
N LYS A 3 48.25 -84.41 -46.92
CA LYS A 3 48.40 -82.96 -46.69
C LYS A 3 47.41 -82.57 -45.55
N LEU A 4 47.72 -81.49 -44.84
CA LEU A 4 46.84 -80.53 -44.14
C LEU A 4 45.58 -81.05 -43.42
N LEU A 5 45.44 -80.74 -42.13
CA LEU A 5 44.64 -79.58 -41.65
C LEU A 5 44.79 -79.46 -40.12
N HIS A 6 45.07 -78.24 -39.64
CA HIS A 6 45.14 -77.91 -38.21
C HIS A 6 43.73 -77.62 -37.68
N MET A 7 43.35 -78.21 -36.55
CA MET A 7 42.29 -77.66 -35.70
C MET A 7 42.45 -78.18 -34.26
N TYR A 8 42.92 -77.31 -33.36
CA TYR A 8 42.84 -77.52 -31.92
C TYR A 8 41.51 -76.95 -31.42
N LEU A 9 40.72 -77.81 -30.78
CA LEU A 9 39.45 -77.48 -30.14
C LEU A 9 39.74 -77.07 -28.68
N ALA A 10 39.52 -75.80 -28.35
CA ALA A 10 39.53 -75.32 -26.97
C ALA A 10 38.14 -74.76 -26.63
N LEU A 11 37.52 -75.34 -25.62
CA LEU A 11 36.22 -74.96 -25.07
C LEU A 11 36.40 -73.69 -24.23
N PHE A 12 35.76 -72.58 -24.61
CA PHE A 12 35.72 -71.36 -23.79
C PHE A 12 34.27 -70.91 -23.59
N ALA A 13 33.90 -70.77 -22.33
CA ALA A 13 32.58 -70.32 -21.88
C ALA A 13 32.37 -68.83 -22.22
N ILE A 14 31.15 -68.51 -22.66
CA ILE A 14 30.70 -67.16 -22.95
C ILE A 14 30.43 -66.43 -21.63
N THR A 15 31.23 -65.41 -21.33
CA THR A 15 30.87 -64.34 -20.40
C THR A 15 30.63 -63.07 -21.20
N THR A 16 29.40 -62.60 -21.23
CA THR A 16 29.00 -61.32 -21.81
C THR A 16 29.59 -60.18 -20.99
N LEU A 17 30.53 -59.43 -21.56
CA LEU A 17 31.01 -58.17 -21.00
C LEU A 17 29.98 -57.08 -21.33
N PHE A 18 29.26 -56.60 -20.32
CA PHE A 18 28.67 -55.27 -20.35
C PHE A 18 29.81 -54.26 -20.13
N SER A 19 30.12 -53.48 -21.17
CA SER A 19 30.92 -52.27 -21.03
C SER A 19 30.05 -51.22 -20.34
N CYS A 20 30.21 -51.05 -19.03
CA CYS A 20 29.73 -49.86 -18.33
C CYS A 20 30.63 -48.71 -18.75
N ASP A 21 30.22 -47.95 -19.76
CA ASP A 21 30.74 -46.60 -19.96
C ASP A 21 30.15 -45.76 -18.82
N HIS A 22 30.99 -45.39 -17.86
CA HIS A 22 30.62 -44.54 -16.73
C HIS A 22 30.56 -43.10 -17.28
N SER A 23 29.50 -42.79 -18.01
CA SER A 23 29.12 -41.40 -18.21
C SER A 23 28.56 -40.91 -16.88
N ASP A 24 29.44 -40.42 -16.02
CA ASP A 24 29.08 -39.48 -14.97
C ASP A 24 28.29 -38.35 -15.65
N GLU A 25 26.96 -38.45 -15.65
CA GLU A 25 26.09 -37.29 -15.80
C GLU A 25 26.37 -36.41 -14.58
N ASN A 26 27.43 -35.62 -14.72
CA ASN A 26 27.65 -34.45 -13.92
C ASN A 26 26.44 -33.56 -14.19
N SER A 27 25.38 -33.72 -13.39
CA SER A 27 24.28 -32.79 -13.34
C SER A 27 24.90 -31.46 -12.95
N MET A 28 25.24 -30.68 -13.98
CA MET A 28 25.54 -29.28 -13.85
C MET A 28 24.33 -28.73 -13.11
N SER A 29 24.46 -28.52 -11.80
CA SER A 29 23.46 -27.77 -11.06
C SER A 29 23.33 -26.48 -11.85
N GLU A 30 22.17 -26.25 -12.49
CA GLU A 30 21.91 -24.94 -13.06
C GLU A 30 22.23 -23.94 -11.95
N ASN A 31 23.24 -23.10 -12.17
CA ASN A 31 23.57 -22.02 -11.26
C ASN A 31 22.41 -21.01 -11.38
N ILE A 32 21.29 -21.33 -10.74
CA ILE A 32 20.15 -20.45 -10.61
C ILE A 32 20.67 -19.21 -9.86
N PRO A 33 20.66 -18.03 -10.49
CA PRO A 33 21.06 -16.81 -9.82
C PRO A 33 20.26 -16.63 -8.53
N GLN A 34 20.94 -16.24 -7.45
CA GLN A 34 20.25 -15.93 -6.20
C GLN A 34 19.36 -14.70 -6.41
N GLY A 35 18.10 -14.80 -5.96
CA GLY A 35 17.18 -13.67 -5.97
C GLY A 35 17.55 -12.58 -4.96
N PRO A 36 16.98 -11.37 -5.10
CA PRO A 36 17.26 -10.26 -4.18
C PRO A 36 16.65 -10.52 -2.80
N ASP A 37 17.26 -9.95 -1.75
CA ASP A 37 16.65 -9.85 -0.43
C ASP A 37 15.48 -8.85 -0.48
N LEU A 38 14.31 -9.36 -0.85
CA LEU A 38 13.11 -8.57 -1.07
C LEU A 38 11.89 -9.37 -0.63
N MET A 39 11.14 -8.81 0.30
CA MET A 39 9.90 -9.42 0.76
C MET A 39 8.74 -9.11 -0.20
N VAL A 40 7.94 -10.13 -0.49
CA VAL A 40 6.86 -10.10 -1.48
C VAL A 40 5.62 -10.76 -0.91
N TYR A 41 4.46 -10.17 -1.16
CA TYR A 41 3.17 -10.82 -0.95
C TYR A 41 2.71 -11.49 -2.24
N GLY A 42 2.13 -12.68 -2.14
CA GLY A 42 1.47 -13.36 -3.25
C GLY A 42 0.06 -13.76 -2.88
N ILE A 43 -0.82 -13.93 -3.87
CA ILE A 43 -2.15 -14.52 -3.67
C ILE A 43 -2.25 -15.85 -4.42
N THR A 44 -2.71 -16.91 -3.75
CA THR A 44 -2.91 -18.23 -4.40
C THR A 44 -4.31 -18.39 -4.99
N ALA A 45 -4.51 -19.42 -5.83
CA ALA A 45 -5.84 -19.78 -6.35
C ALA A 45 -6.87 -20.22 -5.29
N MET A 46 -6.41 -20.46 -4.08
CA MET A 46 -7.26 -20.77 -2.92
C MET A 46 -7.61 -19.53 -2.09
N ASN A 47 -7.36 -18.32 -2.60
CA ASN A 47 -7.48 -17.06 -1.87
C ASN A 47 -6.62 -17.08 -0.59
N GLU A 48 -5.37 -17.56 -0.68
CA GLU A 48 -4.43 -17.50 0.44
C GLU A 48 -3.41 -16.41 0.18
N LEU A 49 -3.21 -15.52 1.16
CA LEU A 49 -2.12 -14.55 1.16
C LEU A 49 -0.86 -15.27 1.64
N VAL A 50 0.17 -15.26 0.79
CA VAL A 50 1.49 -15.79 1.10
C VAL A 50 2.48 -14.64 1.22
N TYR A 51 3.47 -14.81 2.08
CA TYR A 51 4.55 -13.84 2.28
C TYR A 51 5.88 -14.58 2.23
N PHE A 52 6.81 -14.12 1.40
CA PHE A 52 8.08 -14.81 1.20
C PHE A 52 9.18 -13.83 0.77
N ASN A 53 10.43 -14.28 0.86
CA ASN A 53 11.58 -13.53 0.38
C ASN A 53 11.98 -14.02 -1.01
N ALA A 54 12.18 -13.10 -1.96
CA ALA A 54 12.58 -13.41 -3.33
C ALA A 54 13.97 -14.08 -3.42
N SER A 55 14.82 -13.96 -2.40
CA SER A 55 16.09 -14.68 -2.33
C SER A 55 15.93 -16.18 -2.03
N ASN A 56 14.77 -16.59 -1.51
CA ASN A 56 14.42 -17.99 -1.25
C ASN A 56 12.91 -18.25 -1.48
N PRO A 57 12.44 -18.19 -2.75
CA PRO A 57 11.01 -18.24 -3.07
C PRO A 57 10.35 -19.59 -2.76
N LYS A 58 11.15 -20.63 -2.49
CA LYS A 58 10.67 -21.98 -2.16
C LYS A 58 10.07 -22.07 -0.75
N ILE A 59 10.30 -21.08 0.12
CA ILE A 59 9.82 -21.08 1.50
C ILE A 59 8.93 -19.86 1.71
N PHE A 60 7.63 -20.11 1.92
CA PHE A 60 6.72 -19.08 2.38
C PHE A 60 6.87 -18.86 3.89
N THR A 61 7.22 -17.63 4.28
CA THR A 61 7.31 -17.17 5.67
C THR A 61 5.94 -17.20 6.34
N SER A 62 4.88 -16.89 5.60
CA SER A 62 3.50 -17.09 6.03
C SER A 62 2.62 -17.52 4.87
N LYS A 63 1.53 -18.21 5.21
CA LYS A 63 0.50 -18.65 4.28
C LYS A 63 -0.82 -18.70 5.04
N THR A 64 -1.73 -17.77 4.73
CA THR A 64 -2.98 -17.59 5.48
C THR A 64 -4.15 -17.40 4.52
N THR A 65 -5.26 -18.09 4.75
CA THR A 65 -6.49 -17.88 3.98
C THR A 65 -7.01 -16.46 4.19
N VAL A 66 -7.33 -15.77 3.10
CA VAL A 66 -7.95 -14.45 3.15
C VAL A 66 -9.41 -14.60 3.56
N THR A 67 -9.80 -13.95 4.65
CA THR A 67 -11.17 -13.94 5.17
C THR A 67 -11.90 -12.66 4.76
N GLY A 68 -13.24 -12.61 4.85
CA GLY A 68 -14.03 -11.42 4.51
C GLY A 68 -14.31 -11.23 3.00
N VAL A 69 -13.70 -12.03 2.13
CA VAL A 69 -14.09 -12.18 0.72
C VAL A 69 -15.45 -12.88 0.65
N ALA A 70 -16.36 -12.39 -0.20
CA ALA A 70 -17.72 -12.94 -0.26
C ALA A 70 -17.70 -14.38 -0.81
N SER A 71 -18.67 -15.20 -0.35
CA SER A 71 -18.75 -16.61 -0.73
C SER A 71 -18.84 -16.79 -2.25
N GLY A 72 -17.98 -17.64 -2.81
CA GLY A 72 -17.89 -17.90 -4.24
C GLY A 72 -17.00 -16.93 -5.02
N GLU A 73 -16.55 -15.82 -4.43
CA GLU A 73 -15.62 -14.91 -5.07
C GLU A 73 -14.18 -15.44 -5.02
N LYS A 74 -13.45 -15.20 -6.12
CA LYS A 74 -12.03 -15.52 -6.28
C LYS A 74 -11.24 -14.23 -6.45
N LEU A 75 -10.13 -14.11 -5.72
CA LEU A 75 -9.19 -13.02 -5.90
C LEU A 75 -8.40 -13.25 -7.17
N LEU A 76 -8.30 -12.21 -7.99
CA LEU A 76 -7.65 -12.22 -9.28
C LEU A 76 -6.31 -11.52 -9.25
N SER A 77 -6.18 -10.38 -8.55
CA SER A 77 -4.96 -9.58 -8.61
C SER A 77 -4.79 -8.78 -7.32
N ILE A 78 -3.56 -8.43 -6.97
CA ILE A 78 -3.23 -7.66 -5.77
C ILE A 78 -2.21 -6.57 -6.09
N ASP A 79 -2.31 -5.42 -5.44
CA ASP A 79 -1.27 -4.39 -5.49
C ASP A 79 -1.35 -3.46 -4.28
N PHE A 80 -0.22 -2.87 -3.87
CA PHE A 80 -0.15 -1.89 -2.81
C PHE A 80 -0.47 -0.48 -3.34
N ARG A 81 -1.41 0.20 -2.70
CA ARG A 81 -1.67 1.63 -2.95
C ARG A 81 -0.52 2.47 -2.40
N PRO A 82 0.32 3.14 -3.21
CA PRO A 82 1.47 3.87 -2.67
C PRO A 82 1.06 5.04 -1.77
N ALA A 83 -0.11 5.63 -2.04
CA ALA A 83 -0.63 6.76 -1.28
C ALA A 83 -1.06 6.42 0.16
N THR A 84 -1.33 5.14 0.48
CA THR A 84 -1.72 4.73 1.85
C THR A 84 -0.88 3.57 2.39
N GLY A 85 -0.25 2.77 1.53
CA GLY A 85 0.41 1.51 1.88
C GLY A 85 -0.54 0.32 2.04
N GLU A 86 -1.83 0.48 1.78
CA GLU A 86 -2.81 -0.60 1.90
C GLU A 86 -2.69 -1.59 0.72
N LEU A 87 -2.79 -2.89 1.01
CA LEU A 87 -2.82 -3.94 -0.02
C LEU A 87 -4.25 -4.09 -0.55
N TYR A 88 -4.46 -3.79 -1.83
CA TYR A 88 -5.74 -4.00 -2.51
C TYR A 88 -5.76 -5.36 -3.20
N ALA A 89 -6.97 -5.88 -3.41
CA ALA A 89 -7.21 -7.06 -4.21
C ALA A 89 -8.43 -6.87 -5.13
N LEU A 90 -8.33 -7.33 -6.37
CA LEU A 90 -9.44 -7.44 -7.32
C LEU A 90 -10.11 -8.81 -7.16
N SER A 91 -11.43 -8.89 -7.16
CA SER A 91 -12.17 -10.15 -7.26
C SER A 91 -12.82 -10.36 -8.63
N ASN A 92 -13.10 -11.62 -8.97
CA ASN A 92 -13.84 -12.01 -10.17
C ASN A 92 -15.29 -11.50 -10.22
N ALA A 93 -15.80 -10.95 -9.12
CA ALA A 93 -17.10 -10.29 -9.06
C ALA A 93 -17.04 -8.78 -9.42
N SER A 94 -15.92 -8.30 -9.96
CA SER A 94 -15.69 -6.87 -10.24
C SER A 94 -15.82 -6.01 -8.99
N LYS A 95 -15.18 -6.44 -7.90
CA LYS A 95 -15.07 -5.69 -6.64
C LYS A 95 -13.63 -5.55 -6.23
N LEU A 96 -13.36 -4.49 -5.47
CA LEU A 96 -12.09 -4.30 -4.80
C LEU A 96 -12.22 -4.64 -3.32
N TYR A 97 -11.19 -5.26 -2.80
CA TYR A 97 -10.98 -5.55 -1.40
C TYR A 97 -9.70 -4.88 -0.91
N ILE A 98 -9.62 -4.61 0.38
CA ILE A 98 -8.37 -4.23 1.04
C ILE A 98 -8.06 -5.30 2.08
N ILE A 99 -6.87 -5.88 1.98
CA ILE A 99 -6.40 -6.99 2.79
C ILE A 99 -5.49 -6.43 3.88
N ASN A 100 -5.84 -6.69 5.14
CA ASN A 100 -4.94 -6.45 6.26
C ASN A 100 -3.82 -7.51 6.22
N THR A 101 -2.59 -7.07 5.98
CA THR A 101 -1.44 -7.96 5.77
C THR A 101 -0.96 -8.69 7.03
N SER A 102 -1.39 -8.27 8.22
CA SER A 102 -1.02 -8.91 9.49
C SER A 102 -1.85 -10.17 9.80
N ASN A 103 -3.10 -10.20 9.33
CA ASN A 103 -4.06 -11.24 9.70
C ASN A 103 -4.89 -11.79 8.52
N ALA A 104 -4.64 -11.30 7.30
CA ALA A 104 -5.35 -11.67 6.09
C ALA A 104 -6.88 -11.48 6.14
N SER A 105 -7.39 -10.59 6.99
CA SER A 105 -8.79 -10.16 6.90
C SER A 105 -8.95 -9.13 5.80
N ALA A 106 -9.96 -9.31 4.95
CA ALA A 106 -10.28 -8.41 3.86
C ALA A 106 -11.57 -7.66 4.14
N ARG A 107 -11.60 -6.36 3.82
CA ARG A 107 -12.83 -5.58 3.72
C ARG A 107 -13.13 -5.27 2.26
N THR A 108 -14.41 -5.28 1.89
CA THR A 108 -14.82 -4.80 0.57
C THR A 108 -14.73 -3.27 0.53
N VAL A 109 -14.23 -2.71 -0.58
CA VAL A 109 -14.23 -1.26 -0.82
C VAL A 109 -15.66 -0.78 -1.09
N SER A 110 -16.40 -1.55 -1.86
CA SER A 110 -17.83 -1.35 -2.15
C SER A 110 -18.54 -2.69 -2.20
N SER A 111 -19.78 -2.75 -1.73
CA SER A 111 -20.63 -3.95 -1.90
C SER A 111 -21.14 -4.09 -3.33
N THR A 112 -21.12 -3.00 -4.10
CA THR A 112 -21.60 -2.93 -5.48
C THR A 112 -20.44 -3.19 -6.43
N ALA A 113 -20.62 -4.15 -7.33
CA ALA A 113 -19.68 -4.40 -8.41
C ALA A 113 -19.53 -3.15 -9.29
N PHE A 114 -18.31 -2.84 -9.72
CA PHE A 114 -18.08 -1.72 -10.61
C PHE A 114 -18.61 -2.01 -12.02
N THR A 115 -18.96 -0.95 -12.74
CA THR A 115 -19.49 -1.02 -14.12
C THR A 115 -18.69 -0.11 -15.07
N PRO A 116 -18.29 -0.58 -16.27
CA PRO A 116 -18.48 -1.94 -16.80
C PRO A 116 -17.74 -3.02 -16.00
N MET A 117 -18.34 -4.21 -15.88
CA MET A 117 -17.72 -5.37 -15.22
C MET A 117 -16.49 -5.86 -15.99
N ILE A 118 -15.66 -6.66 -15.32
CA ILE A 118 -14.50 -7.31 -15.93
C ILE A 118 -14.93 -8.09 -17.18
N SER A 119 -14.24 -7.84 -18.29
CA SER A 119 -14.33 -8.66 -19.50
C SER A 119 -13.16 -9.63 -19.55
N GLY A 120 -13.41 -10.87 -19.98
CA GLY A 120 -12.38 -11.91 -20.04
C GLY A 120 -12.32 -12.76 -18.76
N THR A 121 -11.25 -13.55 -18.65
CA THR A 121 -11.05 -14.53 -17.57
C THR A 121 -9.90 -14.18 -16.64
N ILE A 122 -9.01 -13.26 -17.06
CA ILE A 122 -7.87 -12.78 -16.30
C ILE A 122 -7.92 -11.26 -16.32
N ALA A 123 -7.74 -10.65 -15.16
CA ALA A 123 -7.57 -9.21 -15.03
C ALA A 123 -6.55 -8.92 -13.94
N SER A 124 -5.65 -7.99 -14.24
CA SER A 124 -4.62 -7.51 -13.33
C SER A 124 -4.90 -6.06 -12.96
N ILE A 125 -4.49 -5.66 -11.77
CA ILE A 125 -4.56 -4.28 -11.29
C ILE A 125 -3.18 -3.80 -10.87
N ASP A 126 -2.95 -2.50 -11.01
CA ASP A 126 -1.77 -1.83 -10.44
C ASP A 126 -2.09 -0.34 -10.20
N PHE A 127 -1.50 0.24 -9.17
CA PHE A 127 -1.71 1.62 -8.78
C PHE A 127 -0.81 2.56 -9.57
N ASN A 128 -1.43 3.51 -10.26
CA ASN A 128 -0.69 4.62 -10.81
C ASN A 128 -0.27 5.58 -9.67
N PRO A 129 1.04 5.68 -9.35
CA PRO A 129 1.51 6.46 -8.20
C PRO A 129 1.41 7.98 -8.40
N THR A 130 1.20 8.44 -9.64
CA THR A 130 1.17 9.88 -9.96
C THR A 130 -0.22 10.49 -9.77
N VAL A 131 -1.27 9.75 -10.13
CA VAL A 131 -2.67 10.23 -10.10
C VAL A 131 -3.55 9.51 -9.08
N ASP A 132 -3.00 8.51 -8.37
CA ASP A 132 -3.68 7.73 -7.34
C ASP A 132 -4.99 7.09 -7.88
N ARG A 133 -4.82 6.29 -8.92
CA ARG A 133 -5.88 5.51 -9.56
C ARG A 133 -5.38 4.10 -9.82
N ILE A 134 -6.30 3.15 -9.79
CA ILE A 134 -5.99 1.76 -10.10
C ILE A 134 -6.18 1.57 -11.60
N ARG A 135 -5.13 1.14 -12.30
CA ARG A 135 -5.26 0.62 -13.66
C ARG A 135 -5.79 -0.81 -13.56
N LEU A 136 -6.76 -1.16 -14.39
CA LEU A 136 -7.18 -2.53 -14.62
C LEU A 136 -7.02 -2.85 -16.10
N VAL A 137 -6.29 -3.92 -16.41
CA VAL A 137 -6.22 -4.49 -17.75
C VAL A 137 -6.63 -5.95 -17.71
N SER A 138 -7.42 -6.39 -18.69
CA SER A 138 -7.83 -7.80 -18.82
C SER A 138 -7.25 -8.47 -20.05
N ASN A 139 -7.27 -9.80 -20.05
CA ASN A 139 -6.80 -10.62 -21.16
C ASN A 139 -7.65 -10.50 -22.44
N SER A 140 -8.83 -9.86 -22.37
CA SER A 140 -9.64 -9.48 -23.52
C SER A 140 -9.33 -8.07 -24.05
N GLY A 141 -8.35 -7.38 -23.45
CA GLY A 141 -7.93 -6.03 -23.81
C GLY A 141 -8.76 -4.92 -23.17
N GLN A 142 -9.59 -5.22 -22.17
CA GLN A 142 -10.28 -4.17 -21.39
C GLN A 142 -9.25 -3.30 -20.68
N ASN A 143 -9.50 -1.99 -20.63
CA ASN A 143 -8.59 -1.02 -20.04
C ASN A 143 -9.38 0.03 -19.23
N LEU A 144 -9.34 -0.07 -17.90
CA LEU A 144 -10.12 0.79 -17.00
C LEU A 144 -9.20 1.54 -16.03
N ARG A 145 -9.70 2.67 -15.52
CA ARG A 145 -9.21 3.31 -14.30
C ARG A 145 -10.28 3.22 -13.23
N LEU A 146 -9.93 2.70 -12.05
CA LEU A 146 -10.82 2.57 -10.90
C LEU A 146 -10.45 3.57 -9.80
N HIS A 147 -11.45 3.96 -9.01
CA HIS A 147 -11.30 4.83 -7.85
C HIS A 147 -11.02 4.00 -6.58
N PRO A 148 -9.90 4.22 -5.87
CA PRO A 148 -9.51 3.34 -4.76
C PRO A 148 -10.42 3.43 -3.52
N GLU A 149 -11.08 4.57 -3.30
CA GLU A 149 -11.96 4.78 -2.15
C GLU A 149 -13.41 4.31 -2.39
N THR A 150 -13.87 4.31 -3.64
CA THR A 150 -15.28 3.97 -3.97
C THR A 150 -15.45 2.67 -4.74
N GLY A 151 -14.36 2.16 -5.32
CA GLY A 151 -14.36 1.00 -6.21
C GLY A 151 -14.97 1.26 -7.58
N ALA A 152 -15.54 2.43 -7.85
CA ALA A 152 -16.18 2.74 -9.13
C ALA A 152 -15.18 2.90 -10.27
N VAL A 153 -15.64 2.66 -11.51
CA VAL A 153 -14.86 3.01 -12.71
C VAL A 153 -14.81 4.53 -12.83
N ALA A 154 -13.61 5.08 -12.74
CA ALA A 154 -13.32 6.49 -12.94
C ALA A 154 -13.22 6.85 -14.43
N ALA A 155 -12.75 5.92 -15.26
CA ALA A 155 -12.73 6.07 -16.71
C ALA A 155 -12.64 4.71 -17.43
N THR A 156 -13.25 4.65 -18.62
CA THR A 156 -13.06 3.58 -19.58
C THR A 156 -12.13 4.10 -20.68
N ASP A 157 -10.94 3.52 -20.77
CA ASP A 157 -9.91 3.93 -21.72
C ASP A 157 -9.99 3.07 -23.00
N ILE A 158 -9.20 3.42 -24.02
CA ILE A 158 -9.18 2.64 -25.27
C ILE A 158 -8.64 1.23 -24.98
N THR A 159 -9.28 0.23 -25.58
CA THR A 159 -8.89 -1.19 -25.44
C THR A 159 -7.44 -1.40 -25.86
N ILE A 160 -6.76 -2.35 -25.22
CA ILE A 160 -5.39 -2.71 -25.54
C ILE A 160 -5.26 -3.01 -27.04
N ASN A 161 -4.28 -2.39 -27.68
CA ASN A 161 -4.01 -2.50 -29.10
C ASN A 161 -2.51 -2.60 -29.36
N GLY A 162 -2.17 -3.35 -30.40
CA GLY A 162 -0.80 -3.65 -30.77
C GLY A 162 -0.76 -4.74 -31.84
N THR A 163 0.43 -5.01 -32.35
CA THR A 163 0.65 -6.09 -33.32
C THR A 163 0.47 -7.45 -32.66
N GLY A 164 -0.13 -8.41 -33.37
CA GLY A 164 -0.20 -9.80 -32.92
C GLY A 164 -1.36 -10.16 -31.98
N SER A 165 -2.38 -9.31 -31.88
CA SER A 165 -3.57 -9.53 -31.02
C SER A 165 -3.19 -9.79 -29.55
N PRO A 166 -2.63 -8.78 -28.87
CA PRO A 166 -2.05 -8.95 -27.55
C PRO A 166 -3.07 -9.43 -26.51
N SER A 167 -2.60 -10.26 -25.57
CA SER A 167 -3.38 -10.73 -24.44
C SER A 167 -2.61 -10.48 -23.15
N ILE A 168 -2.94 -9.39 -22.45
CA ILE A 168 -2.20 -8.95 -21.26
C ILE A 168 -2.68 -9.70 -20.01
N THR A 169 -1.74 -10.21 -19.22
CA THR A 169 -2.05 -10.98 -17.99
C THR A 169 -1.26 -10.56 -16.75
N GLY A 170 -0.46 -9.50 -16.86
CA GLY A 170 0.25 -8.86 -15.77
C GLY A 170 0.61 -7.43 -16.17
N LEU A 171 0.57 -6.50 -15.21
CA LEU A 171 0.93 -5.11 -15.44
C LEU A 171 1.54 -4.52 -14.18
N ALA A 172 2.45 -3.55 -14.32
CA ALA A 172 3.06 -2.88 -13.17
C ALA A 172 3.53 -1.46 -13.52
N TYR A 173 3.34 -0.50 -12.61
CA TYR A 173 3.86 0.85 -12.72
C TYR A 173 5.24 0.99 -12.06
N THR A 174 6.14 1.70 -12.72
CA THR A 174 7.39 2.18 -12.07
C THR A 174 7.10 3.27 -11.04
N ASN A 175 8.07 3.52 -10.14
CA ASN A 175 8.02 4.55 -9.11
C ASN A 175 6.81 4.38 -8.18
N SER A 176 6.51 3.14 -7.78
CA SER A 176 5.39 2.79 -6.87
C SER A 176 5.61 3.34 -5.44
N LYS A 177 5.60 4.67 -5.33
CA LYS A 177 5.78 5.45 -4.10
C LYS A 177 4.92 6.71 -4.15
N ALA A 178 4.43 7.14 -3.00
CA ALA A 178 3.66 8.38 -2.91
C ALA A 178 4.49 9.60 -3.35
N GLY A 179 3.85 10.55 -4.04
CA GLY A 179 4.51 11.75 -4.53
C GLY A 179 5.37 11.55 -5.77
N ALA A 180 5.29 10.39 -6.44
CA ALA A 180 5.96 10.18 -7.72
C ALA A 180 5.54 11.22 -8.76
N ALA A 181 6.53 11.86 -9.40
CA ALA A 181 6.29 12.84 -10.46
C ALA A 181 6.05 12.19 -11.83
N THR A 182 6.60 11.00 -12.05
CA THR A 182 6.51 10.26 -13.31
C THR A 182 6.28 8.78 -13.04
N THR A 183 5.72 8.08 -14.01
CA THR A 183 5.59 6.63 -14.01
C THR A 183 5.49 6.09 -15.44
N ILE A 184 5.85 4.83 -15.63
CA ILE A 184 5.73 4.06 -16.87
C ILE A 184 4.93 2.81 -16.51
N LEU A 185 3.92 2.50 -17.33
CA LEU A 185 3.17 1.26 -17.23
C LEU A 185 3.80 0.20 -18.13
N TYR A 186 4.13 -0.94 -17.56
CA TYR A 186 4.58 -2.12 -18.29
C TYR A 186 3.49 -3.18 -18.34
N ASP A 187 3.39 -3.89 -19.47
CA ASP A 187 2.45 -4.99 -19.67
C ASP A 187 3.18 -6.28 -20.05
N ILE A 188 2.67 -7.40 -19.54
CA ILE A 188 3.15 -8.74 -19.87
C ILE A 188 2.16 -9.43 -20.78
N ASP A 189 2.65 -9.81 -21.97
CA ASP A 189 1.94 -10.72 -22.86
C ASP A 189 2.63 -12.10 -22.82
N PRO A 190 2.04 -13.08 -22.12
CA PRO A 190 2.63 -14.41 -21.98
C PRO A 190 2.54 -15.22 -23.29
N MET A 191 1.55 -14.96 -24.14
CA MET A 191 1.31 -15.73 -25.38
C MET A 191 2.29 -15.33 -26.47
N LEU A 192 2.58 -14.02 -26.59
CA LEU A 192 3.61 -13.50 -27.48
C LEU A 192 5.01 -13.58 -26.84
N GLY A 193 5.11 -13.79 -25.53
CA GLY A 193 6.37 -13.85 -24.80
C GLY A 193 7.07 -12.49 -24.80
N LYS A 194 6.31 -11.42 -24.56
CA LYS A 194 6.77 -10.03 -24.70
C LYS A 194 6.50 -9.20 -23.44
N LEU A 195 7.44 -8.29 -23.18
CA LEU A 195 7.24 -7.12 -22.34
C LEU A 195 6.91 -5.92 -23.24
N TYR A 196 5.87 -5.19 -22.88
CA TYR A 196 5.47 -3.94 -23.52
C TYR A 196 5.49 -2.77 -22.53
N LYS A 197 5.54 -1.56 -23.07
CA LYS A 197 5.08 -0.34 -22.40
C LYS A 197 3.70 0.01 -22.94
N GLN A 198 2.77 0.39 -22.07
CA GLN A 198 1.53 1.03 -22.49
C GLN A 198 1.78 2.53 -22.66
N ASP A 199 1.97 2.99 -23.89
CA ASP A 199 2.35 4.40 -24.15
C ASP A 199 1.60 5.01 -25.36
N PRO A 200 0.68 5.98 -25.14
CA PRO A 200 0.20 6.43 -23.83
C PRO A 200 -0.78 5.41 -23.20
N PRO A 201 -0.81 5.24 -21.87
CA PRO A 201 -1.65 4.23 -21.20
C PRO A 201 -3.13 4.32 -21.55
N ASN A 202 -3.69 5.54 -21.62
CA ASN A 202 -5.12 5.73 -21.87
C ASN A 202 -5.52 5.39 -23.33
N ASN A 203 -4.55 5.26 -24.24
CA ASN A 203 -4.81 4.84 -25.61
C ASN A 203 -4.74 3.32 -25.78
N GLY A 204 -4.36 2.55 -24.75
CA GLY A 204 -4.20 1.10 -24.88
C GLY A 204 -3.02 0.68 -25.77
N THR A 205 -2.22 1.62 -26.25
CA THR A 205 -1.18 1.37 -27.25
C THR A 205 0.02 0.68 -26.62
N LEU A 206 0.35 -0.51 -27.13
CA LEU A 206 1.53 -1.26 -26.71
C LEU A 206 2.75 -0.92 -27.56
N VAL A 207 3.84 -0.58 -26.90
CA VAL A 207 5.17 -0.38 -27.49
C VAL A 207 6.08 -1.50 -27.01
N GLU A 208 6.61 -2.31 -27.94
CA GLU A 208 7.48 -3.45 -27.58
C GLU A 208 8.74 -2.98 -26.86
N VAL A 209 9.05 -3.64 -25.75
CA VAL A 209 10.32 -3.50 -25.03
C VAL A 209 11.27 -4.63 -25.42
N GLY A 210 10.78 -5.86 -25.40
CA GLY A 210 11.53 -7.02 -25.86
C GLY A 210 10.94 -8.36 -25.41
N SER A 211 11.69 -9.43 -25.58
CA SER A 211 11.22 -10.79 -25.34
C SER A 211 11.49 -11.26 -23.91
N LEU A 212 10.49 -11.94 -23.33
CA LEU A 212 10.59 -12.69 -22.07
C LEU A 212 11.55 -13.90 -22.18
N GLY A 213 11.92 -14.29 -23.41
CA GLY A 213 12.72 -15.49 -23.68
C GLY A 213 11.91 -16.79 -23.70
N THR A 214 10.61 -16.73 -23.37
CA THR A 214 9.69 -17.86 -23.40
C THR A 214 8.25 -17.37 -23.62
N THR A 215 7.40 -18.27 -24.10
CA THR A 215 5.94 -18.10 -24.11
C THR A 215 5.31 -19.01 -23.07
N PHE A 216 4.15 -18.65 -22.54
CA PHE A 216 3.39 -19.45 -21.58
C PHE A 216 1.91 -19.04 -21.61
N THR A 217 1.08 -19.71 -20.81
CA THR A 217 -0.36 -19.46 -20.74
C THR A 217 -0.78 -19.22 -19.30
N GLY A 218 -1.86 -18.45 -19.12
CA GLY A 218 -2.43 -18.18 -17.80
C GLY A 218 -2.01 -16.82 -17.25
N GLN A 219 -2.35 -16.61 -15.98
CA GLN A 219 -2.08 -15.35 -15.31
C GLN A 219 -0.60 -15.24 -14.93
N THR A 220 -0.06 -14.03 -15.04
CA THR A 220 1.31 -13.74 -14.63
C THR A 220 1.29 -12.82 -13.42
N ALA A 221 2.03 -13.19 -12.39
CA ALA A 221 2.27 -12.31 -11.25
C ALA A 221 3.43 -11.38 -11.61
N PHE A 222 3.21 -10.06 -11.63
CA PHE A 222 4.21 -9.09 -12.07
C PHE A 222 4.14 -7.85 -11.20
N ASP A 223 5.27 -7.43 -10.63
CA ASP A 223 5.36 -6.17 -9.90
C ASP A 223 6.78 -5.56 -9.95
N ILE A 224 6.87 -4.25 -9.74
CA ILE A 224 8.08 -3.43 -9.77
C ILE A 224 8.26 -2.75 -8.42
N LYS A 225 9.42 -2.95 -7.80
CA LYS A 225 9.78 -2.28 -6.54
C LYS A 225 9.73 -0.75 -6.70
N TYR A 226 9.32 -0.05 -5.65
CA TYR A 226 9.11 1.41 -5.62
C TYR A 226 10.26 2.30 -6.16
N ASP A 227 11.51 1.81 -6.15
CA ASP A 227 12.71 2.49 -6.66
C ASP A 227 13.17 1.98 -8.03
N ASN A 228 12.40 1.10 -8.64
CA ASN A 228 12.63 0.41 -9.92
C ASN A 228 13.87 -0.49 -9.94
N SER A 229 14.52 -0.75 -8.79
CA SER A 229 15.75 -1.53 -8.79
C SER A 229 15.53 -3.00 -9.15
N THR A 230 14.30 -3.47 -8.94
CA THR A 230 13.92 -4.87 -9.12
C THR A 230 12.50 -4.92 -9.70
N ALA A 231 12.33 -5.70 -10.76
CA ALA A 231 11.03 -6.14 -11.25
C ALA A 231 10.96 -7.67 -11.13
N LEU A 232 9.89 -8.18 -10.54
CA LEU A 232 9.69 -9.61 -10.31
C LEU A 232 8.55 -10.12 -11.18
N LEU A 233 8.75 -11.31 -11.73
CA LEU A 233 7.78 -11.99 -12.59
C LEU A 233 7.65 -13.44 -12.15
N ALA A 234 6.44 -13.92 -11.87
CA ALA A 234 6.21 -15.35 -11.63
C ALA A 234 5.23 -15.97 -12.62
N PHE A 235 5.66 -17.12 -13.14
CA PHE A 235 4.89 -18.02 -14.00
C PHE A 235 5.46 -19.44 -13.87
N ASN A 236 4.64 -20.45 -14.17
CA ASN A 236 5.03 -21.87 -14.10
C ASN A 236 5.70 -22.26 -12.76
N ASP A 237 5.16 -21.78 -11.64
CA ASP A 237 5.67 -22.00 -10.28
C ASP A 237 7.14 -21.60 -10.07
N LYS A 238 7.64 -20.66 -10.88
CA LYS A 238 9.00 -20.10 -10.77
C LYS A 238 8.93 -18.58 -10.64
N LEU A 239 9.80 -18.05 -9.80
CA LEU A 239 10.05 -16.61 -9.69
C LEU A 239 11.21 -16.22 -10.61
N HIS A 240 11.12 -15.04 -11.22
CA HIS A 240 12.10 -14.50 -12.13
C HIS A 240 12.38 -13.03 -11.79
N ILE A 241 13.60 -12.59 -12.06
CA ILE A 241 13.90 -11.16 -12.24
C ILE A 241 13.60 -10.81 -13.70
N LEU A 242 12.86 -9.72 -13.90
CA LEU A 242 12.58 -9.15 -15.21
C LEU A 242 13.46 -7.93 -15.46
N ASP A 243 14.18 -7.91 -16.58
CA ASP A 243 14.89 -6.70 -17.04
C ASP A 243 13.93 -5.80 -17.83
N LEU A 244 13.56 -4.67 -17.23
CA LEU A 244 12.62 -3.69 -17.83
C LEU A 244 13.17 -2.99 -19.09
N ASN A 245 14.45 -3.14 -19.42
CA ASN A 245 15.05 -2.50 -20.60
C ASN A 245 14.95 -3.37 -21.86
N ASN A 246 14.93 -4.69 -21.71
CA ASN A 246 14.97 -5.64 -22.84
C ASN A 246 13.95 -6.78 -22.73
N GLY A 247 13.18 -6.85 -21.63
CA GLY A 247 12.17 -7.86 -21.38
C GLY A 247 12.68 -9.21 -20.90
N LYS A 248 13.99 -9.42 -20.73
CA LYS A 248 14.52 -10.75 -20.38
C LYS A 248 14.09 -11.18 -18.97
N ALA A 249 13.41 -12.32 -18.87
CA ALA A 249 13.12 -12.97 -17.60
C ALA A 249 14.23 -13.97 -17.22
N THR A 250 14.77 -13.87 -16.00
CA THR A 250 15.81 -14.76 -15.48
C THR A 250 15.30 -15.47 -14.24
N SER A 251 15.20 -16.80 -14.26
CA SER A 251 14.68 -17.57 -13.13
C SER A 251 15.61 -17.47 -11.92
N ILE A 252 15.02 -17.25 -10.74
CA ILE A 252 15.71 -17.13 -9.44
C ILE A 252 15.24 -18.17 -8.42
N GLY A 253 14.38 -19.11 -8.84
CA GLY A 253 13.98 -20.25 -8.03
C GLY A 253 12.52 -20.65 -8.21
N SER A 254 12.19 -21.86 -7.73
CA SER A 254 10.80 -22.34 -7.66
C SER A 254 10.08 -21.76 -6.45
N LEU A 255 8.80 -21.43 -6.64
CA LEU A 255 7.89 -21.09 -5.55
C LEU A 255 7.48 -22.36 -4.80
N GLN A 256 7.10 -22.21 -3.52
CA GLN A 256 6.52 -23.32 -2.75
C GLN A 256 5.21 -23.84 -3.37
N GLN A 257 4.45 -22.93 -3.96
CA GLN A 257 3.17 -23.17 -4.64
C GLN A 257 2.94 -22.04 -5.66
N GLY A 258 2.21 -22.33 -6.74
CA GLY A 258 1.73 -21.32 -7.67
C GLY A 258 0.92 -20.20 -7.00
N ILE A 259 1.26 -18.98 -7.38
CA ILE A 259 0.53 -17.75 -7.07
C ILE A 259 -0.14 -17.24 -8.34
N ILE A 260 -1.28 -16.57 -8.18
CA ILE A 260 -2.02 -15.90 -9.25
C ILE A 260 -1.41 -14.52 -9.51
N ASP A 261 -1.08 -13.79 -8.45
CA ASP A 261 -0.49 -12.46 -8.54
C ASP A 261 0.43 -12.16 -7.34
N MET A 262 1.21 -11.09 -7.42
CA MET A 262 2.12 -10.64 -6.37
C MET A 262 2.11 -9.12 -6.20
N ALA A 263 2.48 -8.67 -5.00
CA ALA A 263 2.67 -7.27 -4.69
C ALA A 263 3.89 -7.08 -3.76
N ILE A 264 4.71 -6.09 -4.07
CA ILE A 264 5.92 -5.67 -3.37
C ILE A 264 5.53 -4.48 -2.49
N PRO A 265 5.77 -4.54 -1.16
CA PRO A 265 5.46 -3.42 -0.28
C PRO A 265 6.10 -2.11 -0.71
N THR A 266 5.33 -1.03 -0.61
CA THR A 266 5.80 0.34 -0.88
C THR A 266 6.52 0.94 0.34
N GLU A 267 7.17 2.09 0.17
CA GLU A 267 7.75 2.82 1.30
C GLU A 267 6.66 3.38 2.23
N PRO A 268 6.91 3.47 3.55
CA PRO A 268 6.06 4.21 4.46
C PRO A 268 5.76 5.62 3.96
N VAL A 269 4.52 6.04 4.07
CA VAL A 269 4.06 7.37 3.67
C VAL A 269 3.43 8.10 4.84
N ALA A 270 3.68 9.40 4.90
CA ALA A 270 3.05 10.34 5.81
C ALA A 270 2.68 11.62 5.05
N TYR A 271 1.75 12.35 5.65
CA TYR A 271 1.22 13.59 5.14
C TYR A 271 1.29 14.66 6.20
N ALA A 272 1.55 15.90 5.79
CA ALA A 272 1.46 17.06 6.67
C ALA A 272 0.86 18.25 5.93
N ILE A 273 0.36 19.23 6.69
CA ILE A 273 -0.03 20.53 6.15
C ILE A 273 0.99 21.57 6.56
N ASP A 274 1.55 22.29 5.59
CA ASP A 274 2.46 23.41 5.88
C ASP A 274 1.72 24.72 6.18
N ASN A 275 2.49 25.78 6.49
CA ASN A 275 1.91 27.08 6.81
C ASN A 275 1.15 27.74 5.65
N SER A 276 1.38 27.31 4.41
CA SER A 276 0.74 27.79 3.19
C SER A 276 -0.45 26.92 2.75
N ASN A 277 -0.92 25.98 3.60
CA ASN A 277 -1.96 25.01 3.29
C ASN A 277 -1.61 24.04 2.15
N ASN A 278 -0.33 23.81 1.85
CA ASN A 278 0.03 22.73 0.94
C ASN A 278 0.02 21.39 1.69
N LEU A 279 -0.47 20.35 1.01
CA LEU A 279 -0.31 18.96 1.41
C LEU A 279 1.12 18.53 1.08
N GLN A 280 1.88 18.19 2.12
CA GLN A 280 3.24 17.68 2.03
C GLN A 280 3.20 16.14 2.12
N ILE A 281 3.77 15.46 1.14
CA ILE A 281 3.79 13.98 1.05
C ILE A 281 5.24 13.50 1.21
N PHE A 282 5.51 12.60 2.15
CA PHE A 282 6.88 12.17 2.45
C PHE A 282 6.96 10.80 3.11
N ASN A 283 8.15 10.20 3.11
CA ASN A 283 8.46 9.04 3.95
C ASN A 283 8.86 9.52 5.36
N PRO A 284 8.19 9.10 6.45
CA PRO A 284 8.48 9.57 7.80
C PRO A 284 9.88 9.18 8.31
N ASN A 285 10.52 8.16 7.72
CA ASN A 285 11.88 7.76 8.07
C ASN A 285 12.97 8.51 7.27
N ASN A 286 12.60 9.13 6.14
CA ASN A 286 13.50 9.94 5.33
C ASN A 286 12.71 11.08 4.65
N PRO A 287 12.40 12.15 5.39
CA PRO A 287 11.43 13.15 4.95
C PRO A 287 12.00 14.09 3.88
N MET A 288 11.67 13.81 2.63
CA MET A 288 11.88 14.70 1.49
C MET A 288 10.51 15.07 0.89
N PRO A 289 9.82 16.09 1.46
CA PRO A 289 8.42 16.30 1.13
C PRO A 289 8.21 16.84 -0.28
N VAL A 290 7.24 16.25 -0.97
CA VAL A 290 6.67 16.77 -2.20
C VAL A 290 5.41 17.55 -1.85
N SER A 291 5.31 18.79 -2.33
CA SER A 291 4.19 19.68 -2.00
C SER A 291 3.11 19.65 -3.09
N LYS A 292 1.85 19.55 -2.68
CA LYS A 292 0.67 19.79 -3.52
C LYS A 292 -0.17 20.90 -2.92
N THR A 293 -0.51 21.91 -3.71
CA THR A 293 -1.42 22.97 -3.24
C THR A 293 -2.81 22.40 -3.00
N VAL A 294 -3.36 22.64 -1.80
CA VAL A 294 -4.75 22.29 -1.54
C VAL A 294 -5.66 23.34 -2.20
N THR A 295 -6.60 22.87 -3.01
CA THR A 295 -7.60 23.69 -3.69
C THR A 295 -9.01 23.34 -3.21
N GLY A 296 -10.01 24.18 -3.47
CA GLY A 296 -11.42 23.87 -3.13
C GLY A 296 -11.86 24.19 -1.69
N LEU A 297 -10.97 24.78 -0.87
CA LEU A 297 -11.33 25.33 0.45
C LEU A 297 -12.18 26.61 0.32
N GLN A 298 -12.87 27.01 1.40
CA GLN A 298 -13.51 28.32 1.44
C GLN A 298 -12.45 29.44 1.37
N SER A 299 -12.85 30.61 0.88
CA SER A 299 -11.96 31.77 0.80
C SER A 299 -11.43 32.15 2.19
N GLY A 300 -10.10 32.25 2.32
CA GLY A 300 -9.43 32.60 3.58
C GLY A 300 -9.34 31.47 4.60
N GLU A 301 -9.81 30.26 4.28
CA GLU A 301 -9.77 29.12 5.19
C GLU A 301 -8.38 28.48 5.28
N SER A 302 -8.03 28.00 6.48
CA SER A 302 -6.83 27.22 6.75
C SER A 302 -7.18 25.81 7.20
N ILE A 303 -6.32 24.84 6.89
CA ILE A 303 -6.46 23.50 7.44
C ILE A 303 -5.80 23.47 8.83
N LEU A 304 -6.50 22.85 9.77
CA LEU A 304 -6.15 22.77 11.20
C LEU A 304 -5.85 21.34 11.67
N GLY A 305 -6.17 20.34 10.86
CA GLY A 305 -6.02 18.93 11.19
C GLY A 305 -6.25 18.07 9.95
N ILE A 306 -5.58 16.92 9.85
CA ILE A 306 -5.79 15.93 8.80
C ILE A 306 -5.69 14.54 9.40
N ASP A 307 -6.49 13.61 8.90
CA ASP A 307 -6.36 12.19 9.25
C ASP A 307 -7.07 11.29 8.22
N PHE A 308 -6.58 10.06 8.07
CA PHE A 308 -7.20 9.05 7.23
C PHE A 308 -8.34 8.34 7.94
N ARG A 309 -9.46 8.18 7.25
CA ARG A 309 -10.56 7.35 7.74
C ARG A 309 -10.24 5.86 7.53
N PRO A 310 -10.06 5.05 8.60
CA PRO A 310 -9.69 3.64 8.45
C PRO A 310 -10.72 2.81 7.67
N ALA A 311 -12.00 3.20 7.70
CA ALA A 311 -13.09 2.49 7.04
C ALA A 311 -13.01 2.51 5.51
N ASN A 312 -12.39 3.53 4.90
CA ASN A 312 -12.37 3.68 3.43
C ASN A 312 -11.07 4.22 2.84
N GLY A 313 -10.07 4.59 3.65
CA GLY A 313 -8.78 5.10 3.16
C GLY A 313 -8.84 6.52 2.57
N GLN A 314 -9.91 7.27 2.84
CA GLN A 314 -10.04 8.67 2.44
C GLN A 314 -9.34 9.58 3.44
N LEU A 315 -8.50 10.50 2.96
CA LEU A 315 -7.93 11.59 3.78
C LEU A 315 -9.00 12.66 4.03
N TYR A 316 -9.19 13.03 5.30
CA TYR A 316 -10.03 14.14 5.72
C TYR A 316 -9.20 15.29 6.27
N ALA A 317 -9.77 16.49 6.25
CA ALA A 317 -9.18 17.69 6.82
C ALA A 317 -10.20 18.51 7.63
N LEU A 318 -9.75 19.13 8.71
CA LEU A 318 -10.48 20.12 9.48
C LEU A 318 -10.18 21.53 8.95
N GLY A 319 -11.21 22.25 8.52
CA GLY A 319 -11.09 23.64 8.09
C GLY A 319 -11.40 24.64 9.21
N SER A 320 -10.71 25.78 9.21
CA SER A 320 -10.90 26.85 10.20
C SER A 320 -12.26 27.54 10.15
N SER A 321 -13.06 27.31 9.10
CA SER A 321 -14.46 27.75 9.04
C SER A 321 -15.44 26.80 9.74
N SER A 322 -14.94 25.89 10.60
CA SER A 322 -15.73 24.87 11.29
C SER A 322 -16.44 23.92 10.33
N ARG A 323 -15.67 23.31 9.43
CA ARG A 323 -16.12 22.34 8.42
C ARG A 323 -15.08 21.24 8.27
N ILE A 324 -15.49 20.09 7.74
CA ILE A 324 -14.54 19.07 7.28
C ILE A 324 -14.56 18.94 5.76
N TYR A 325 -13.44 18.49 5.22
CA TYR A 325 -13.21 18.23 3.80
C TYR A 325 -12.69 16.82 3.63
N THR A 326 -12.95 16.21 2.47
CA THR A 326 -12.12 15.13 1.94
C THR A 326 -11.06 15.72 1.01
N ILE A 327 -9.87 15.11 0.97
CA ILE A 327 -8.77 15.53 0.09
C ILE A 327 -8.46 14.41 -0.91
N ASN A 328 -8.43 14.74 -2.19
CA ASN A 328 -7.93 13.84 -3.23
C ASN A 328 -6.40 13.79 -3.19
N LEU A 329 -5.82 12.62 -2.91
CA LEU A 329 -4.36 12.46 -2.77
C LEU A 329 -3.60 12.64 -4.09
N GLY A 330 -4.24 12.35 -5.22
CA GLY A 330 -3.71 12.56 -6.56
C GLY A 330 -3.58 14.04 -6.93
N THR A 331 -4.59 14.87 -6.62
CA THR A 331 -4.66 16.26 -7.12
C THR A 331 -4.52 17.33 -6.04
N GLY A 332 -4.68 17.01 -4.76
CA GLY A 332 -4.78 17.98 -3.67
C GLY A 332 -6.12 18.73 -3.62
N ALA A 333 -7.12 18.35 -4.44
CA ALA A 333 -8.43 18.98 -4.40
C ALA A 333 -9.20 18.59 -3.13
N ALA A 334 -9.65 19.58 -2.37
CA ALA A 334 -10.52 19.43 -1.22
C ALA A 334 -11.99 19.52 -1.64
N THR A 335 -12.83 18.66 -1.07
CA THR A 335 -14.30 18.68 -1.26
C THR A 335 -14.97 18.77 0.10
N ALA A 336 -15.78 19.81 0.29
CA ALA A 336 -16.53 20.01 1.53
C ALA A 336 -17.46 18.83 1.82
N VAL A 337 -17.46 18.35 3.06
CA VAL A 337 -18.44 17.38 3.56
C VAL A 337 -19.55 18.14 4.26
N GLY A 338 -20.79 17.89 3.86
CA GLY A 338 -21.95 18.67 4.31
C GLY A 338 -22.04 20.05 3.66
N ALA A 339 -23.19 20.71 3.82
CA ALA A 339 -23.49 22.01 3.22
C ALA A 339 -23.16 23.21 4.14
N SER A 340 -23.20 23.03 5.45
CA SER A 340 -23.07 24.12 6.44
C SER A 340 -21.87 23.91 7.37
N PRO A 341 -21.36 24.98 8.01
CA PRO A 341 -20.50 24.86 9.19
C PRO A 341 -21.13 24.04 10.31
N PHE A 342 -20.30 23.57 11.23
CA PHE A 342 -20.72 22.88 12.44
C PHE A 342 -21.71 23.73 13.24
N SER A 343 -22.69 23.08 13.87
CA SER A 343 -23.64 23.76 14.78
C SER A 343 -22.95 24.29 16.04
N THR A 344 -21.88 23.62 16.48
CA THR A 344 -20.95 24.12 17.50
C THR A 344 -19.65 24.47 16.81
N LEU A 345 -19.31 25.77 16.78
CA LEU A 345 -18.11 26.26 16.11
C LEU A 345 -16.83 25.81 16.84
N LEU A 346 -15.74 25.71 16.10
CA LEU A 346 -14.42 25.48 16.67
C LEU A 346 -14.05 26.60 17.64
N SER A 347 -13.52 26.20 18.80
CA SER A 347 -13.02 27.12 19.84
C SER A 347 -11.55 26.82 20.10
N GLY A 348 -10.72 27.85 19.99
CA GLY A 348 -9.27 27.75 20.15
C GLY A 348 -8.50 27.97 18.85
N THR A 349 -7.19 27.73 18.91
CA THR A 349 -6.24 27.95 17.81
C THR A 349 -5.53 26.69 17.37
N ASP A 350 -5.46 25.68 18.25
CA ASP A 350 -4.70 24.45 18.04
C ASP A 350 -5.61 23.26 18.30
N PHE A 351 -5.51 22.24 17.44
CA PHE A 351 -6.50 21.17 17.37
C PHE A 351 -5.87 19.80 17.16
N GLY A 352 -6.27 18.83 17.97
CA GLY A 352 -6.16 17.42 17.62
C GLY A 352 -7.35 17.00 16.75
N PHE A 353 -7.10 16.23 15.70
CA PHE A 353 -8.10 15.75 14.75
C PHE A 353 -7.76 14.31 14.34
N ASP A 354 -8.60 13.34 14.70
CA ASP A 354 -8.27 11.93 14.48
C ASP A 354 -9.52 11.02 14.43
N PHE A 355 -9.48 9.97 13.61
CA PHE A 355 -10.56 9.00 13.48
C PHE A 355 -10.50 7.94 14.56
N ASN A 356 -11.62 7.76 15.26
CA ASN A 356 -11.82 6.58 16.07
C ASN A 356 -12.14 5.37 15.17
N PRO A 357 -11.25 4.35 15.07
CA PRO A 357 -11.44 3.22 14.16
C PRO A 357 -12.56 2.27 14.58
N THR A 358 -13.03 2.34 15.84
CA THR A 358 -14.05 1.42 16.38
C THR A 358 -15.48 1.91 16.15
N VAL A 359 -15.71 3.24 16.17
CA VAL A 359 -17.05 3.83 16.03
C VAL A 359 -17.20 4.71 14.79
N ASP A 360 -16.14 4.85 13.98
CA ASP A 360 -16.15 5.60 12.73
C ASP A 360 -16.63 7.05 12.93
N ARG A 361 -16.00 7.74 13.88
CA ARG A 361 -16.23 9.15 14.18
C ARG A 361 -14.90 9.86 14.30
N ILE A 362 -14.91 11.13 13.92
CA ILE A 362 -13.74 11.99 14.07
C ILE A 362 -13.78 12.63 15.45
N ARG A 363 -12.70 12.54 16.20
CA ARG A 363 -12.47 13.30 17.43
C ARG A 363 -11.83 14.63 17.06
N VAL A 364 -12.36 15.72 17.62
CA VAL A 364 -11.71 17.04 17.60
C VAL A 364 -11.55 17.53 19.01
N VAL A 365 -10.31 17.84 19.39
CA VAL A 365 -9.96 18.43 20.69
C VAL A 365 -9.17 19.71 20.49
N SER A 366 -9.23 20.66 21.42
CA SER A 366 -8.51 21.93 21.26
C SER A 366 -7.78 22.40 22.51
N ASN A 367 -6.93 23.41 22.31
CA ASN A 367 -6.22 24.12 23.38
C ASN A 367 -7.14 24.94 24.31
N THR A 368 -8.44 25.03 24.02
CA THR A 368 -9.43 25.63 24.94
C THR A 368 -10.23 24.57 25.71
N GLY A 369 -9.85 23.30 25.58
CA GLY A 369 -10.55 22.18 26.20
C GLY A 369 -11.82 21.74 25.46
N GLN A 370 -12.09 22.25 24.26
CA GLN A 370 -13.21 21.77 23.44
C GLN A 370 -13.00 20.29 23.09
N ASN A 371 -14.09 19.53 23.06
CA ASN A 371 -14.08 18.10 22.80
C ASN A 371 -15.33 17.71 21.99
N LEU A 372 -15.16 17.48 20.69
CA LEU A 372 -16.25 17.19 19.75
C LEU A 372 -16.07 15.81 19.12
N ARG A 373 -17.19 15.20 18.75
CA ARG A 373 -17.25 14.09 17.80
C ARG A 373 -17.97 14.55 16.54
N LEU A 374 -17.37 14.35 15.38
CA LEU A 374 -17.96 14.68 14.07
C LEU A 374 -18.39 13.41 13.34
N ASN A 375 -19.45 13.52 12.54
CA ASN A 375 -19.87 12.49 11.61
C ASN A 375 -19.18 12.69 10.25
N PRO A 376 -18.32 11.75 9.81
CA PRO A 376 -17.56 11.89 8.57
C PRO A 376 -18.40 11.77 7.29
N ASN A 377 -19.66 11.31 7.40
CA ASN A 377 -20.53 11.09 6.24
C ASN A 377 -21.27 12.36 5.81
N ASP A 378 -21.60 13.25 6.76
CA ASP A 378 -22.42 14.43 6.52
C ASP A 378 -21.83 15.74 7.08
N GLY A 379 -20.68 15.67 7.78
CA GLY A 379 -19.98 16.85 8.31
C GLY A 379 -20.65 17.45 9.55
N THR A 380 -21.60 16.76 10.18
CA THR A 380 -22.33 17.27 11.36
C THR A 380 -21.64 16.93 12.68
N ILE A 381 -22.00 17.64 13.76
CA ILE A 381 -21.60 17.27 15.13
C ILE A 381 -22.41 16.05 15.55
N ALA A 382 -21.72 14.93 15.79
CA ALA A 382 -22.32 13.74 16.39
C ALA A 382 -22.52 13.92 17.90
N ALA A 383 -21.59 14.60 18.57
CA ALA A 383 -21.73 15.00 19.98
C ALA A 383 -20.78 16.15 20.34
N ALA A 384 -21.21 17.02 21.24
CA ALA A 384 -20.33 17.88 22.02
C ALA A 384 -20.12 17.21 23.39
N ASP A 385 -18.91 16.70 23.63
CA ASP A 385 -18.57 15.95 24.83
C ASP A 385 -18.09 16.90 25.96
N LEU A 386 -17.85 16.35 27.16
CA LEU A 386 -17.36 17.15 28.28
C LEU A 386 -15.97 17.74 27.96
N THR A 387 -15.74 18.95 28.44
CA THR A 387 -14.47 19.67 28.27
C THR A 387 -13.31 18.90 28.87
N LEU A 388 -12.13 19.05 28.26
CA LEU A 388 -10.92 18.39 28.73
C LEU A 388 -10.59 18.77 30.18
N ASN A 389 -10.20 17.77 30.98
CA ASN A 389 -9.96 17.91 32.43
C ASN A 389 -8.91 16.89 32.90
N PRO A 390 -8.24 17.08 34.05
CA PRO A 390 -8.38 18.20 34.99
C PRO A 390 -7.77 19.52 34.48
N GLY A 391 -8.18 20.64 35.08
CA GLY A 391 -7.62 21.96 34.80
C GLY A 391 -8.03 22.52 33.43
N SER A 392 -7.07 23.12 32.73
CA SER A 392 -7.26 23.76 31.42
C SER A 392 -6.12 23.33 30.49
N PRO A 393 -6.11 22.08 30.01
CA PRO A 393 -5.03 21.55 29.20
C PRO A 393 -4.98 22.22 27.82
N MET A 394 -3.77 22.36 27.29
CA MET A 394 -3.49 23.02 26.01
C MET A 394 -3.21 21.95 24.94
N ILE A 395 -4.25 21.18 24.57
CA ILE A 395 -4.10 20.08 23.61
C ILE A 395 -4.01 20.60 22.18
N SER A 396 -3.02 20.13 21.43
CA SER A 396 -2.82 20.47 20.00
C SER A 396 -2.76 19.28 19.06
N ALA A 397 -2.75 18.04 19.56
CA ALA A 397 -2.73 16.85 18.73
C ALA A 397 -3.45 15.69 19.41
N ALA A 398 -3.98 14.77 18.60
CA ALA A 398 -4.70 13.59 19.05
C ALA A 398 -4.40 12.44 18.08
N ALA A 399 -4.31 11.20 18.60
CA ALA A 399 -4.18 10.00 17.79
C ALA A 399 -4.82 8.79 18.48
N TYR A 400 -5.60 8.02 17.73
CA TYR A 400 -6.10 6.71 18.13
C TYR A 400 -5.12 5.60 17.74
N THR A 401 -5.12 4.50 18.49
CA THR A 401 -4.41 3.27 18.12
C THR A 401 -5.30 2.35 17.25
N ASN A 402 -4.70 1.37 16.57
CA ASN A 402 -5.42 0.35 15.78
C ASN A 402 -6.20 0.97 14.62
N ASN A 403 -5.58 1.85 13.84
CA ASN A 403 -6.19 2.61 12.74
C ASN A 403 -6.49 1.75 11.50
N PHE A 404 -7.17 0.62 11.69
CA PHE A 404 -7.64 -0.26 10.62
C PHE A 404 -9.14 -0.49 10.74
N ALA A 405 -9.80 -0.73 9.60
CA ALA A 405 -11.21 -1.06 9.57
C ALA A 405 -11.51 -2.37 10.32
N GLY A 406 -12.55 -2.34 11.16
CA GLY A 406 -12.95 -3.49 11.97
C GLY A 406 -12.17 -3.64 13.29
N ALA A 407 -11.38 -2.63 13.68
CA ALA A 407 -10.78 -2.59 15.00
C ALA A 407 -11.84 -2.76 16.10
N THR A 408 -11.57 -3.66 17.05
CA THR A 408 -12.47 -3.97 18.17
C THR A 408 -12.12 -3.20 19.44
N SER A 409 -10.95 -2.56 19.47
CA SER A 409 -10.47 -1.73 20.56
C SER A 409 -9.61 -0.59 20.02
N THR A 410 -9.57 0.52 20.76
CA THR A 410 -8.69 1.65 20.46
C THR A 410 -8.40 2.43 21.75
N THR A 411 -7.26 3.11 21.78
CA THR A 411 -6.85 4.03 22.84
C THR A 411 -6.62 5.40 22.24
N LEU A 412 -7.19 6.44 22.84
CA LEU A 412 -6.95 7.84 22.45
C LEU A 412 -5.79 8.41 23.24
N PHE A 413 -4.78 8.90 22.52
CA PHE A 413 -3.71 9.71 23.07
C PHE A 413 -3.83 11.14 22.58
N VAL A 414 -3.44 12.09 23.43
CA VAL A 414 -3.37 13.52 23.11
C VAL A 414 -2.08 14.13 23.64
N ILE A 415 -1.63 15.21 23.01
CA ILE A 415 -0.42 15.92 23.42
C ILE A 415 -0.78 17.32 23.91
N ASP A 416 -0.32 17.64 25.11
CA ASP A 416 -0.35 18.99 25.66
C ASP A 416 1.00 19.67 25.39
N HIS A 417 0.99 20.67 24.52
CA HIS A 417 2.22 21.38 24.11
C HIS A 417 2.66 22.45 25.11
N ASN A 418 1.87 22.74 26.15
CA ASN A 418 2.26 23.68 27.20
C ASN A 418 3.03 22.97 28.33
N THR A 419 2.71 21.70 28.57
CA THR A 419 3.34 20.87 29.61
C THR A 419 4.31 19.83 29.05
N ASP A 420 4.44 19.72 27.72
CA ASP A 420 5.30 18.76 27.02
C ASP A 420 5.03 17.31 27.45
N LYS A 421 3.75 16.93 27.46
CA LYS A 421 3.30 15.62 27.96
C LYS A 421 2.36 14.92 27.01
N LEU A 422 2.51 13.60 26.98
CA LEU A 422 1.54 12.68 26.41
C LEU A 422 0.50 12.32 27.47
N TYR A 423 -0.76 12.37 27.10
CA TYR A 423 -1.89 11.95 27.92
C TYR A 423 -2.71 10.89 27.19
N GLN A 424 -3.24 9.93 27.94
CA GLN A 424 -4.36 9.13 27.48
C GLN A 424 -5.66 9.86 27.84
N GLN A 425 -6.56 10.06 26.87
CA GLN A 425 -7.88 10.61 27.15
C GLN A 425 -8.84 9.47 27.48
N ASN A 426 -9.11 9.25 28.76
CA ASN A 426 -9.88 8.10 29.23
C ASN A 426 -10.76 8.43 30.45
N PRO A 427 -12.10 8.34 30.34
CA PRO A 427 -12.87 8.09 29.13
C PRO A 427 -12.84 9.28 28.14
N PRO A 428 -12.77 9.05 26.81
CA PRO A 428 -12.73 10.12 25.81
C PRO A 428 -13.88 11.15 25.93
N ASN A 429 -15.11 10.66 26.11
CA ASN A 429 -16.29 11.53 26.15
C ASN A 429 -16.40 12.32 27.46
N ASN A 430 -15.66 11.93 28.50
CA ASN A 430 -15.57 12.68 29.75
C ASN A 430 -14.51 13.78 29.69
N GLY A 431 -13.69 13.82 28.63
CA GLY A 431 -12.58 14.76 28.53
C GLY A 431 -11.42 14.48 29.50
N THR A 432 -11.48 13.40 30.28
CA THR A 432 -10.52 13.12 31.34
C THR A 432 -9.17 12.71 30.76
N LEU A 433 -8.11 13.43 31.13
CA LEU A 433 -6.73 13.20 30.76
C LEU A 433 -6.01 12.47 31.89
N VAL A 434 -5.44 11.33 31.56
CA VAL A 434 -4.56 10.54 32.42
C VAL A 434 -3.15 10.67 31.89
N GLU A 435 -2.24 11.21 32.69
CA GLU A 435 -0.85 11.42 32.27
C GLU A 435 -0.18 10.08 31.92
N THR A 436 0.42 10.02 30.72
CA THR A 436 1.27 8.91 30.32
C THR A 436 2.72 9.21 30.66
N GLY A 437 3.19 10.44 30.38
CA GLY A 437 4.50 10.92 30.79
C GLY A 437 5.02 12.07 29.92
N SER A 438 6.20 12.56 30.26
CA SER A 438 6.84 13.68 29.55
C SER A 438 7.43 13.26 28.21
N LEU A 439 7.32 14.15 27.22
CA LEU A 439 7.98 14.01 25.93
C LEU A 439 9.51 14.11 26.04
N GLY A 440 10.03 14.82 27.05
CA GLY A 440 11.47 15.10 27.20
C GLY A 440 12.04 16.13 26.21
N ILE A 441 11.16 16.78 25.45
CA ILE A 441 11.45 17.86 24.49
C ILE A 441 10.44 18.98 24.69
N ASN A 442 10.84 20.23 24.47
CA ASN A 442 9.95 21.39 24.55
C ASN A 442 9.40 21.72 23.16
N ILE A 443 8.15 21.36 22.90
CA ILE A 443 7.50 21.54 21.60
C ILE A 443 6.68 22.82 21.56
N THR A 444 6.51 23.40 20.38
CA THR A 444 5.51 24.45 20.17
C THR A 444 4.18 23.85 19.75
N ASN A 445 3.15 24.70 19.63
CA ASN A 445 1.85 24.34 19.07
C ASN A 445 1.89 23.97 17.56
N ALA A 446 2.99 24.24 16.86
CA ALA A 446 3.21 23.81 15.48
C ALA A 446 3.67 22.35 15.45
N ASN A 447 2.71 21.43 15.58
CA ASN A 447 2.94 20.00 15.66
C ASN A 447 1.82 19.18 15.01
N GLY A 448 2.01 17.86 14.98
CA GLY A 448 0.98 16.88 14.66
C GLY A 448 1.44 15.48 15.07
N PHE A 449 0.49 14.63 15.45
CA PHE A 449 0.75 13.33 16.08
C PHE A 449 -0.17 12.29 15.46
N ASP A 450 0.37 11.13 15.11
CA ASP A 450 -0.40 10.01 14.59
C ASP A 450 0.28 8.67 14.94
N ILE A 451 -0.49 7.59 14.94
CA ILE A 451 -0.07 6.23 15.24
C ILE A 451 -0.34 5.35 14.04
N GLY A 452 0.72 4.71 13.54
CA GLY A 452 0.63 3.79 12.41
C GLY A 452 -0.36 2.66 12.68
N SER A 453 -1.18 2.31 11.70
CA SER A 453 -2.20 1.28 11.78
C SER A 453 -1.60 -0.12 11.98
N MET A 454 -0.56 -0.45 11.22
CA MET A 454 0.00 -1.81 11.16
C MET A 454 1.23 -1.94 12.06
N SER A 455 2.11 -0.94 12.09
CA SER A 455 3.28 -0.92 12.98
C SER A 455 2.94 -0.55 14.41
N GLN A 456 1.81 0.13 14.65
CA GLN A 456 1.45 0.72 15.94
C GLN A 456 2.51 1.71 16.45
N LYS A 457 3.39 2.19 15.56
CA LYS A 457 4.45 3.13 15.90
C LYS A 457 3.86 4.53 15.90
N ALA A 458 4.00 5.22 17.02
CA ALA A 458 3.55 6.59 17.20
C ALA A 458 4.62 7.58 16.71
N TYR A 459 4.22 8.53 15.89
CA TYR A 459 5.06 9.59 15.35
C TYR A 459 4.54 10.96 15.73
N LEU A 460 5.43 11.84 16.14
CA LEU A 460 5.20 13.26 16.35
C LEU A 460 6.08 14.04 15.39
N ILE A 461 5.49 14.94 14.62
CA ILE A 461 6.23 16.02 13.97
C ILE A 461 6.01 17.29 14.78
N ALA A 462 7.08 17.95 15.20
CA ALA A 462 6.97 19.12 16.07
C ALA A 462 8.11 20.10 15.84
N SER A 463 7.82 21.38 16.04
CA SER A 463 8.84 22.42 16.11
C SER A 463 9.41 22.51 17.53
N VAL A 464 10.74 22.45 17.64
CA VAL A 464 11.52 22.60 18.88
C VAL A 464 12.53 23.72 18.64
N GLY A 465 12.29 24.88 19.27
CA GLY A 465 13.01 26.11 18.95
C GLY A 465 12.72 26.55 17.51
N LEU A 466 13.76 26.63 16.67
CA LEU A 466 13.65 27.05 15.26
C LEU A 466 13.61 25.88 14.26
N SER A 467 13.70 24.64 14.75
CA SER A 467 13.79 23.45 13.91
C SER A 467 12.52 22.62 14.01
N THR A 468 12.04 22.08 12.89
CA THR A 468 10.98 21.06 12.88
C THR A 468 11.62 19.68 12.72
N ARG A 469 11.16 18.71 13.49
CA ARG A 469 11.69 17.34 13.51
C ARG A 469 10.58 16.31 13.63
N ILE A 470 10.86 15.11 13.14
CA ILE A 470 10.06 13.91 13.36
C ILE A 470 10.65 13.15 14.55
N TYR A 471 9.77 12.69 15.42
CA TYR A 471 10.06 11.89 16.61
C TYR A 471 9.20 10.62 16.60
N SER A 472 9.74 9.52 17.11
CA SER A 472 8.93 8.41 17.57
C SER A 472 8.55 8.64 19.03
N ILE A 473 7.29 8.39 19.38
CA ILE A 473 6.79 8.52 20.76
C ILE A 473 6.58 7.14 21.37
N ASN A 474 7.08 6.94 22.58
CA ASN A 474 6.77 5.74 23.34
C ASN A 474 5.43 5.93 24.07
N THR A 475 4.37 5.25 23.61
CA THR A 475 3.01 5.39 24.15
C THR A 475 2.81 4.81 25.56
N MET A 476 3.82 4.15 26.14
CA MET A 476 3.79 3.68 27.53
C MET A 476 4.44 4.69 28.51
N THR A 477 5.33 5.54 28.03
CA THR A 477 6.15 6.43 28.88
C THR A 477 6.06 7.91 28.50
N GLY A 478 5.51 8.23 27.33
CA GLY A 478 5.49 9.57 26.75
C GLY A 478 6.79 9.97 26.04
N ALA A 479 7.91 9.27 26.27
CA ALA A 479 9.22 9.72 25.81
C ALA A 479 9.33 9.85 24.28
N ALA A 480 9.83 11.00 23.82
CA ALA A 480 10.11 11.26 22.41
C ALA A 480 11.57 10.90 22.06
N THR A 481 11.76 10.20 20.94
CA THR A 481 13.08 9.90 20.37
C THR A 481 13.17 10.50 18.97
N SER A 482 14.19 11.30 18.69
CA SER A 482 14.35 11.95 17.38
C SER A 482 14.59 10.90 16.29
N VAL A 483 13.90 11.06 15.16
CA VAL A 483 14.02 10.22 13.97
C VAL A 483 14.78 10.98 12.88
N SER A 484 14.32 12.18 12.54
CA SER A 484 14.87 12.97 11.42
C SER A 484 14.51 14.45 11.55
N ASP A 485 15.28 15.31 10.89
CA ASP A 485 14.90 16.72 10.68
C ASP A 485 13.85 16.81 9.58
N TYR A 486 12.98 17.82 9.67
CA TYR A 486 11.94 18.09 8.67
C TYR A 486 12.01 19.55 8.21
N PRO A 487 11.93 19.83 6.90
CA PRO A 487 12.31 21.15 6.37
C PRO A 487 11.28 22.26 6.60
N ASN A 488 10.01 21.91 6.88
CA ASN A 488 8.91 22.89 6.95
C ASN A 488 8.22 22.86 8.32
N THR A 489 7.79 24.01 8.83
CA THR A 489 6.83 24.04 9.94
C THR A 489 5.47 23.49 9.48
N VAL A 490 4.80 22.73 10.35
CA VAL A 490 3.53 22.05 10.04
C VAL A 490 2.40 22.46 10.98
N LYS A 491 1.16 22.30 10.51
CA LYS A 491 -0.09 22.53 11.24
C LYS A 491 -0.85 21.25 11.57
N ALA A 492 -0.59 20.18 10.82
CA ALA A 492 -1.28 18.91 10.93
C ALA A 492 -0.42 17.79 10.32
N PHE A 493 -0.66 16.54 10.74
CA PHE A 493 0.11 15.38 10.33
C PHE A 493 -0.72 14.10 10.45
N THR A 494 -0.51 13.15 9.53
CA THR A 494 -1.07 11.80 9.57
C THR A 494 -0.19 10.81 8.79
N LEU A 495 -0.31 9.52 9.08
CA LEU A 495 0.37 8.39 8.46
C LEU A 495 -0.56 7.67 7.47
N GLY A 496 0.03 7.07 6.44
CA GLY A 496 -0.71 6.13 5.59
C GLY A 496 -1.16 4.89 6.38
N LEU A 497 -2.37 4.40 6.07
CA LEU A 497 -3.02 3.29 6.79
C LEU A 497 -2.33 1.92 6.65
N GLY A 498 -1.37 1.77 5.74
CA GLY A 498 -0.65 0.52 5.51
C GLY A 498 0.51 0.25 6.44
N PHE A 499 0.90 1.23 7.25
CA PHE A 499 2.17 1.24 7.99
C PHE A 499 1.99 1.31 9.49
#